data_AF-A0A519S3Q9-F1
#
_entry.id   AF-A0A519S3Q9-F1
#
_cell.length_a   1.000
_cell.length_b   1.000
_cell.length_c   1.000
_cell.angle_alpha   90.00
_cell.angle_beta   90.00
_cell.angle_gamma   90.00
#
_symmetry.space_group_name_H-M   'P 1'
#
loop_
_entity.id
_entity.type
_entity.pdbx_description
1 polymer ?
#
loop_
_entity_poly.entity_id
_entity_poly.type
_entity_poly.pdbx_seq_one_letter_code
_entity_poly.pdbx_strand_id
1 'polypeptide(L)'
;MDPQVAPATQAVTSHQAVSAQELKLKGFKAYEVDTSVSPSLAYRRRDFYKVGLVTSHCTVHYADRSIELNGTCLLFANPHIPYSVELHEPWLKGYSCLFTEAYMRENDRSESLQQSPLFKVGGTPIFHLSEEQAAYAKDIFRKILTEQSTEYLY
;
A
#
# COMPACT_ATOMS: atom_id res chain seq x y z
N MET A 1 -19.44 -38.35 -31.98
CA MET A 1 -18.80 -37.25 -32.74
C MET A 1 -19.00 -35.99 -31.94
N ASP A 2 -17.88 -35.41 -31.57
CA ASP A 2 -17.62 -34.46 -30.50
C ASP A 2 -18.41 -33.14 -30.54
N PRO A 3 -18.82 -32.58 -29.39
CA PRO A 3 -19.06 -31.14 -29.29
C PRO A 3 -17.71 -30.41 -29.20
N GLN A 4 -17.45 -29.59 -30.21
CA GLN A 4 -16.33 -28.68 -30.36
C GLN A 4 -16.03 -27.91 -29.05
N VAL A 5 -14.87 -28.19 -28.46
CA VAL A 5 -14.29 -27.42 -27.35
C VAL A 5 -13.86 -26.05 -27.89
N ALA A 6 -14.52 -24.99 -27.47
CA ALA A 6 -14.05 -23.62 -27.66
C ALA A 6 -12.74 -23.42 -26.88
N PRO A 7 -11.72 -22.74 -27.45
CA PRO A 7 -10.48 -22.52 -26.73
C PRO A 7 -10.73 -21.58 -25.56
N ALA A 8 -10.29 -22.01 -24.37
CA ALA A 8 -10.29 -21.20 -23.17
C ALA A 8 -9.50 -19.91 -23.43
N THR A 9 -10.19 -18.77 -23.37
CA THR A 9 -9.59 -17.45 -23.28
C THR A 9 -8.60 -17.46 -22.12
N GLN A 10 -7.32 -17.35 -22.42
CA GLN A 10 -6.26 -17.18 -21.43
C GLN A 10 -6.53 -15.87 -20.68
N ALA A 11 -7.04 -15.99 -19.45
CA ALA A 11 -7.11 -14.87 -18.52
C ALA A 11 -5.68 -14.54 -18.10
N VAL A 12 -5.18 -13.42 -18.61
CA VAL A 12 -3.91 -12.82 -18.21
C VAL A 12 -3.95 -12.57 -16.70
N THR A 13 -3.33 -13.48 -15.94
CA THR A 13 -3.26 -13.39 -14.49
C THR A 13 -2.01 -12.60 -14.15
N SER A 14 -2.13 -11.29 -14.00
CA SER A 14 -1.03 -10.42 -13.58
C SER A 14 -1.39 -9.68 -12.31
N HIS A 15 -1.33 -10.37 -11.17
CA HIS A 15 -1.17 -9.72 -9.87
C HIS A 15 -0.03 -10.42 -9.13
N GLN A 16 1.18 -9.89 -9.35
CA GLN A 16 2.38 -10.32 -8.65
C GLN A 16 2.17 -10.16 -7.15
N ALA A 17 2.23 -11.27 -6.41
CA ALA A 17 2.56 -11.21 -5.00
C ALA A 17 3.87 -10.42 -4.87
N VAL A 18 3.82 -9.25 -4.21
CA VAL A 18 5.02 -8.43 -3.98
C VAL A 18 6.02 -9.32 -3.25
N SER A 19 7.05 -9.77 -3.96
CA SER A 19 8.07 -10.61 -3.33
C SER A 19 8.90 -9.71 -2.41
N ALA A 20 9.06 -10.11 -1.15
CA ALA A 20 9.91 -9.40 -0.20
C ALA A 20 11.37 -9.29 -0.71
N GLN A 21 11.76 -10.12 -1.68
CA GLN A 21 13.07 -10.13 -2.32
C GLN A 21 13.25 -8.95 -3.28
N GLU A 22 12.26 -8.65 -4.13
CA GLU A 22 12.32 -7.51 -5.07
C GLU A 22 12.37 -6.17 -4.31
N LEU A 23 11.60 -6.06 -3.22
CA LEU A 23 11.61 -4.87 -2.38
C LEU A 23 12.91 -4.71 -1.58
N LYS A 24 13.57 -5.82 -1.22
CA LYS A 24 14.92 -5.79 -0.62
C LYS A 24 16.00 -5.36 -1.61
N LEU A 25 15.83 -5.66 -2.91
CA LEU A 25 16.78 -5.30 -3.97
C LEU A 25 16.62 -3.86 -4.46
N LYS A 26 15.38 -3.41 -4.66
CA LYS A 26 15.07 -2.06 -5.20
C LYS A 26 14.79 -1.02 -4.12
N GLY A 27 14.51 -1.44 -2.89
CA GLY A 27 14.26 -0.54 -1.77
C GLY A 27 12.93 0.22 -1.80
N PHE A 28 12.19 0.22 -2.92
CA PHE A 28 10.88 0.84 -3.11
C PHE A 28 9.95 -0.01 -4.01
N LYS A 29 8.63 -0.02 -3.72
CA LYS A 29 7.59 -0.60 -4.58
C LYS A 29 6.24 0.05 -4.33
N ALA A 30 5.55 0.46 -5.39
CA ALA A 30 4.16 0.89 -5.39
C ALA A 30 3.25 -0.14 -6.08
N TYR A 31 2.00 -0.28 -5.62
CA TYR A 31 0.98 -1.14 -6.21
C TYR A 31 -0.44 -0.66 -5.88
N GLU A 32 -1.40 -1.03 -6.72
CA GLU A 32 -2.82 -0.87 -6.44
C GLU A 32 -3.31 -1.94 -5.45
N VAL A 33 -4.19 -1.55 -4.56
CA VAL A 33 -4.86 -2.45 -3.60
C VAL A 33 -6.30 -2.62 -4.06
N ASP A 34 -6.72 -3.86 -4.27
CA ASP A 34 -8.12 -4.22 -4.41
C ASP A 34 -8.32 -5.61 -3.75
N THR A 35 -8.94 -5.63 -2.58
CA THR A 35 -9.20 -6.89 -1.86
C THR A 35 -10.47 -7.60 -2.34
N SER A 36 -11.33 -6.93 -3.12
CA SER A 36 -12.54 -7.54 -3.68
C SER A 36 -12.22 -8.65 -4.70
N VAL A 37 -11.00 -8.63 -5.25
CA VAL A 37 -10.47 -9.65 -6.18
C VAL A 37 -9.57 -10.68 -5.51
N SER A 38 -9.12 -10.46 -4.27
CA SER A 38 -8.39 -11.48 -3.49
C SER A 38 -8.48 -11.20 -1.97
N PRO A 39 -9.21 -12.03 -1.19
CA PRO A 39 -9.44 -11.78 0.24
C PRO A 39 -8.20 -12.08 1.12
N SER A 40 -7.10 -12.56 0.52
CA SER A 40 -5.90 -12.94 1.28
C SER A 40 -4.92 -11.76 1.44
N LEU A 41 -5.33 -10.74 2.20
CA LEU A 41 -4.35 -9.80 2.76
C LEU A 41 -3.67 -10.47 3.96
N ALA A 42 -2.92 -11.55 3.72
CA ALA A 42 -2.18 -12.24 4.76
C ALA A 42 -1.18 -11.25 5.37
N TYR A 43 -1.49 -10.79 6.58
CA TYR A 43 -0.67 -9.88 7.38
C TYR A 43 0.65 -10.59 7.71
N ARG A 44 1.65 -10.37 6.86
CA ARG A 44 3.04 -10.71 7.15
C ARG A 44 3.72 -9.45 7.68
N ARG A 45 4.43 -9.60 8.80
CA ARG A 45 5.35 -8.59 9.32
C ARG A 45 6.25 -8.13 8.18
N ARG A 46 6.16 -6.86 7.82
CA ARG A 46 6.87 -6.26 6.69
C ARG A 46 7.91 -5.32 7.28
N ASP A 47 9.19 -5.62 7.06
CA ASP A 47 10.33 -4.80 7.49
C ASP A 47 10.46 -3.50 6.66
N PHE A 48 9.32 -2.88 6.34
CA PHE A 48 9.21 -1.78 5.38
C PHE A 48 8.29 -0.69 5.94
N TYR A 49 8.64 0.56 5.66
CA TYR A 49 7.73 1.68 5.82
C TYR A 49 6.68 1.63 4.72
N LYS A 50 5.46 2.05 5.04
CA LYS A 50 4.33 2.07 4.10
C LYS A 50 3.66 3.42 4.11
N VAL A 51 3.27 3.90 2.93
CA VAL A 51 2.23 4.91 2.76
C VAL A 51 1.09 4.28 1.98
N GLY A 52 -0.11 4.31 2.53
CA GLY A 52 -1.31 3.72 1.93
C GLY A 52 -2.41 4.75 1.77
N LEU A 53 -2.96 4.86 0.57
CA LEU A 53 -4.23 5.56 0.32
C LEU A 53 -5.29 4.48 0.18
N VAL A 54 -6.22 4.40 1.12
CA VAL A 54 -7.23 3.33 1.15
C VAL A 54 -8.63 3.90 1.30
N THR A 55 -9.58 3.26 0.63
CA THR A 55 -11.01 3.53 0.73
C THR A 55 -11.70 2.23 1.13
N SER A 56 -12.40 2.26 2.26
CA SER A 56 -13.19 1.15 2.83
C SER A 56 -13.88 1.64 4.12
N HIS A 57 -14.89 0.94 4.60
CA HIS A 57 -15.25 0.93 6.01
C HIS A 57 -14.42 -0.11 6.77
N CYS A 58 -13.50 0.34 7.63
CA CYS A 58 -12.59 -0.53 8.36
C CYS A 58 -12.11 0.09 9.69
N THR A 59 -11.68 -0.74 10.63
CA THR A 59 -10.96 -0.30 11.83
C THR A 59 -9.47 -0.59 11.68
N VAL A 60 -8.64 0.44 11.84
CA VAL A 60 -7.18 0.27 11.91
C VAL A 60 -6.77 0.24 13.38
N HIS A 61 -6.20 -0.88 13.79
CA HIS A 61 -5.53 -1.00 15.09
C HIS A 61 -4.08 -0.56 14.89
N TYR A 62 -3.64 0.43 15.66
CA TYR A 62 -2.29 0.98 15.60
C TYR A 62 -1.76 1.21 17.01
N ALA A 63 -0.71 0.47 17.38
CA ALA A 63 -0.21 0.41 18.75
C ALA A 63 -1.33 0.11 19.78
N ASP A 64 -1.65 1.06 20.66
CA ASP A 64 -2.67 0.99 21.70
C ASP A 64 -4.01 1.62 21.29
N ARG A 65 -4.16 2.01 20.01
CA ARG A 65 -5.35 2.72 19.50
C ARG A 65 -6.08 1.90 18.44
N SER A 66 -7.40 2.06 18.42
CA SER A 66 -8.26 1.59 17.33
C SER A 66 -8.97 2.79 16.73
N ILE A 67 -8.88 2.94 15.41
CA ILE A 67 -9.42 4.08 14.69
C ILE A 67 -10.35 3.54 13.62
N GLU A 68 -11.63 3.87 13.71
CA GLU A 68 -12.62 3.54 12.69
C GLU A 68 -12.51 4.54 11.53
N LEU A 69 -12.39 4.00 10.32
CA LEU A 69 -12.28 4.72 9.07
C LEU A 69 -13.50 4.38 8.22
N ASN A 70 -14.21 5.40 7.75
CA ASN A 70 -15.28 5.26 6.77
C ASN A 70 -15.04 6.29 5.66
N GLY A 71 -14.72 5.80 4.46
CA GLY A 71 -14.33 6.62 3.32
C GLY A 71 -12.84 6.52 3.01
N THR A 72 -12.25 7.58 2.43
CA THR A 72 -10.85 7.55 1.96
C THR A 72 -9.91 8.11 3.01
N CYS A 73 -8.85 7.36 3.33
CA CYS A 73 -7.85 7.74 4.31
C CYS A 73 -6.42 7.54 3.79
N LEU A 74 -5.51 8.36 4.30
CA LEU A 74 -4.07 8.24 4.11
C LEU A 74 -3.43 7.69 5.40
N LEU A 75 -2.73 6.57 5.28
CA LEU A 75 -2.06 5.86 6.37
C LEU A 75 -0.55 5.86 6.15
N PHE A 76 0.20 6.19 7.18
CA PHE A 76 1.65 5.98 7.25
C PHE A 76 1.94 4.87 8.26
N ALA A 77 2.59 3.79 7.85
CA ALA A 77 2.93 2.68 8.75
C ALA A 77 4.45 2.57 8.90
N ASN A 78 4.87 2.37 10.16
CA ASN A 78 6.25 2.16 10.56
C ASN A 78 6.45 0.67 10.91
N PRO A 79 7.50 0.00 10.40
CA PRO A 79 7.75 -1.43 10.68
C PRO A 79 8.00 -1.75 12.16
N HIS A 80 8.36 -0.74 12.98
CA HIS A 80 8.59 -0.89 14.41
C HIS A 80 7.30 -0.82 15.25
N ILE A 81 6.17 -0.45 14.65
CA ILE A 81 4.88 -0.29 15.34
C ILE A 81 3.90 -1.33 14.81
N PRO A 82 3.39 -2.24 15.66
CA PRO A 82 2.36 -3.19 15.26
C PRO A 82 1.10 -2.47 14.80
N TYR A 83 0.54 -2.92 13.68
CA TYR A 83 -0.76 -2.46 13.20
C TYR A 83 -1.55 -3.58 12.56
N SER A 84 -2.87 -3.52 12.57
CA SER A 84 -3.75 -4.43 11.83
C SER A 84 -4.95 -3.66 11.27
N VAL A 85 -5.62 -4.25 10.29
CA VAL A 85 -6.83 -3.68 9.69
C VAL A 85 -7.92 -4.73 9.80
N GLU A 86 -9.00 -4.38 10.48
CA GLU A 86 -10.26 -5.11 10.53
C GLU A 86 -11.21 -4.48 9.52
N LEU A 87 -11.66 -5.25 8.52
CA LEU A 87 -12.58 -4.74 7.50
C LEU A 87 -14.02 -4.94 7.95
N HIS A 88 -14.84 -3.88 7.88
CA HIS A 88 -16.29 -3.95 8.08
C HIS A 88 -17.04 -4.17 6.77
N GLU A 89 -16.37 -3.94 5.66
CA GLU A 89 -16.84 -4.22 4.30
C GLU A 89 -15.99 -5.31 3.62
N PRO A 90 -16.56 -6.06 2.65
CA PRO A 90 -15.83 -7.11 1.93
C PRO A 90 -14.83 -6.56 0.90
N TRP A 91 -14.53 -5.26 0.94
CA TRP A 91 -13.67 -4.60 -0.04
C TRP A 91 -12.82 -3.51 0.62
N LEU A 92 -11.60 -3.38 0.13
CA LEU A 92 -10.67 -2.30 0.41
C LEU A 92 -9.94 -1.99 -0.88
N LYS A 93 -10.00 -0.73 -1.30
CA LYS A 93 -9.42 -0.27 -2.57
C LYS A 93 -8.45 0.88 -2.35
N GLY A 94 -7.49 1.02 -3.25
CA GLY A 94 -6.61 2.19 -3.29
C GLY A 94 -5.19 1.85 -3.72
N TYR A 95 -4.21 2.39 -3.01
CA TYR A 95 -2.81 2.37 -3.41
C TYR A 95 -1.90 2.15 -2.21
N SER A 96 -0.74 1.55 -2.43
CA SER A 96 0.27 1.39 -1.39
C SER A 96 1.67 1.58 -1.99
N CYS A 97 2.48 2.38 -1.30
CA CYS A 97 3.91 2.51 -1.52
C CYS A 97 4.64 1.90 -0.33
N LEU A 98 5.60 1.03 -0.59
CA LEU A 98 6.47 0.42 0.39
C LEU A 98 7.89 0.88 0.13
N PHE A 99 8.66 1.12 1.18
CA PHE A 99 10.07 1.43 1.07
C PHE A 99 10.88 1.00 2.29
N THR A 100 12.16 0.75 2.06
CA THR A 100 13.14 0.47 3.10
C THR A 100 13.70 1.77 3.67
N GLU A 101 14.25 1.69 4.88
CA GLU A 101 14.98 2.82 5.46
C GLU A 101 16.24 3.17 4.66
N ALA A 102 16.96 2.15 4.15
CA ALA A 102 18.17 2.32 3.36
C ALA A 102 17.91 3.17 2.10
N TYR A 103 16.84 2.87 1.36
CA TYR A 103 16.44 3.61 0.17
C TYR A 103 16.16 5.11 0.44
N MET A 104 15.66 5.45 1.63
CA MET A 104 15.43 6.86 1.99
C MET A 104 16.72 7.58 2.40
N ARG A 105 17.68 6.88 3.01
CA ARG A 105 18.98 7.44 3.42
C ARG A 105 19.90 7.75 2.24
N GLU A 106 19.88 6.91 1.20
CA GLU A 106 20.72 7.10 0.00
C GLU A 106 20.32 8.34 -0.82
N ASN A 107 19.08 8.81 -0.69
CA ASN A 107 18.56 9.94 -1.48
C ASN A 107 18.65 11.30 -0.74
N ASP A 108 19.63 11.43 0.16
CA ASP A 108 19.99 12.65 0.94
C ASP A 108 18.85 13.31 1.75
N ARG A 109 17.75 12.58 1.99
CA ARG A 109 16.68 12.95 2.91
C ARG A 109 17.10 12.56 4.33
N SER A 110 18.08 13.30 4.84
CA SER A 110 18.94 12.99 5.99
C SER A 110 18.28 13.10 7.38
N GLU A 111 17.04 13.56 7.49
CA GLU A 111 16.27 13.38 8.73
C GLU A 111 15.78 11.94 8.80
N SER A 112 16.18 11.22 9.86
CA SER A 112 15.70 9.86 10.10
C SER A 112 14.18 9.84 10.00
N LEU A 113 13.62 8.94 9.16
CA LEU A 113 12.17 8.78 9.04
C LEU A 113 11.50 8.68 10.41
N GLN A 114 12.18 8.08 11.39
CA GLN A 114 11.70 7.95 12.76
C GLN A 114 11.50 9.29 13.50
N GLN A 115 12.11 10.37 13.03
CA GLN A 115 11.94 11.74 13.54
C GLN A 115 10.82 12.49 12.82
N SER A 116 10.37 12.02 11.66
CA SER A 116 9.23 12.62 10.96
C SER A 116 7.95 12.47 11.78
N PRO A 117 7.15 13.54 11.96
CA PRO A 117 5.85 13.45 12.62
C PRO A 117 4.91 12.40 12.00
N LEU A 118 5.12 12.05 10.73
CA LEU A 118 4.34 11.04 10.00
C LEU A 118 4.71 9.60 10.38
N PHE A 119 5.89 9.36 10.94
CA PHE A 119 6.41 8.02 11.23
C PHE A 119 6.94 7.86 12.66
N LYS A 120 6.96 8.92 13.48
CA LYS A 120 7.39 8.85 14.87
C LYS A 120 6.45 8.01 15.73
N VAL A 121 7.01 7.34 16.71
CA VAL A 121 6.27 6.61 17.75
C VAL A 121 5.42 7.61 18.55
N GLY A 122 4.13 7.31 18.73
CA GLY A 122 3.17 8.15 19.47
C GLY A 122 2.38 9.17 18.62
N GLY A 123 2.60 9.25 17.32
CA GLY A 123 1.71 9.98 16.39
C GLY A 123 0.45 9.18 16.01
N THR A 124 -0.56 9.86 15.45
CA THR A 124 -1.68 9.21 14.74
C THR A 124 -1.40 9.34 13.24
N PRO A 125 -0.80 8.33 12.60
CA PRO A 125 -0.37 8.45 11.21
C PRO A 125 -1.51 8.20 10.21
N ILE A 126 -2.76 8.48 10.61
CA ILE A 126 -3.97 8.20 9.84
C ILE A 126 -4.71 9.51 9.64
N PHE A 127 -4.98 9.85 8.39
CA PHE A 127 -5.62 11.09 8.00
C PHE A 127 -6.86 10.78 7.16
N HIS A 128 -8.02 11.23 7.61
CA HIS A 128 -9.23 11.20 6.78
C HIS A 128 -9.12 12.29 5.71
N LEU A 129 -9.46 11.94 4.48
CA LEU A 129 -9.37 12.86 3.36
C LEU A 129 -10.76 13.31 2.92
N SER A 130 -10.90 14.60 2.57
CA SER A 130 -12.01 15.07 1.76
C SER A 130 -11.93 14.47 0.35
N GLU A 131 -13.02 14.56 -0.42
CA GLU A 131 -13.03 14.09 -1.82
C GLU A 131 -11.95 14.76 -2.67
N GLU A 132 -11.74 16.06 -2.50
CA GLU A 132 -10.71 16.83 -3.20
C GLU A 132 -9.29 16.35 -2.83
N GLN A 133 -9.02 16.16 -1.53
CA GLN A 133 -7.74 15.65 -1.05
C GLN A 133 -7.48 14.22 -1.52
N ALA A 134 -8.52 13.39 -1.53
CA ALA A 134 -8.47 12.02 -2.01
C ALA A 134 -8.18 11.95 -3.51
N ALA A 135 -8.80 12.81 -4.32
CA ALA A 135 -8.53 12.92 -5.74
C ALA A 135 -7.07 13.35 -6.00
N TYR A 136 -6.60 14.39 -5.31
CA TYR A 136 -5.23 14.85 -5.40
C TYR A 136 -4.21 13.76 -5.02
N ALA A 137 -4.42 13.09 -3.88
CA ALA A 137 -3.55 12.01 -3.44
C ALA A 137 -3.53 10.85 -4.44
N LYS A 138 -4.71 10.46 -4.96
CA LYS A 138 -4.84 9.39 -5.97
C LYS A 138 -4.01 9.68 -7.22
N ASP A 139 -4.00 10.93 -7.68
CA ASP A 139 -3.21 11.32 -8.84
C ASP A 139 -1.69 11.25 -8.57
N ILE A 140 -1.24 11.52 -7.34
CA ILE A 140 0.15 11.29 -6.95
C ILE A 140 0.50 9.80 -7.03
N PHE A 141 -0.32 8.92 -6.46
CA PHE A 141 -0.07 7.47 -6.51
C PHE A 141 -0.07 6.93 -7.94
N ARG A 142 -0.96 7.42 -8.81
CA ARG A 142 -0.96 7.08 -10.23
C ARG A 142 0.33 7.48 -10.92
N LYS A 143 0.81 8.71 -10.69
CA LYS A 143 2.11 9.16 -11.22
C LYS A 143 3.24 8.26 -10.74
N ILE A 144 3.27 7.90 -9.46
CA ILE A 144 4.27 6.97 -8.91
C ILE A 144 4.23 5.62 -9.63
N LEU A 145 3.03 5.06 -9.86
CA LEU A 145 2.87 3.78 -10.57
C LEU A 145 3.33 3.88 -12.02
N THR A 146 2.95 4.96 -12.71
CA THR A 146 3.38 5.24 -14.09
C THR A 146 4.90 5.28 -14.15
N GLU A 147 5.55 6.12 -13.35
CA GLU A 147 7.02 6.23 -13.32
C GLU A 147 7.69 4.89 -13.01
N GLN A 148 7.19 4.14 -12.02
CA GLN A 148 7.71 2.82 -11.68
C GLN A 148 7.58 1.80 -12.83
N SER A 149 6.52 1.90 -13.64
CA SER A 149 6.30 1.00 -14.78
C SER A 149 7.16 1.35 -15.99
N THR A 150 7.82 2.52 -15.99
CA THR A 150 8.73 2.88 -17.07
C THR A 150 10.03 2.09 -16.94
N GLU A 151 10.60 1.67 -18.08
CA GLU A 151 11.95 1.11 -18.16
C GLU A 151 13.00 2.22 -18.05
N TYR A 152 12.93 3.06 -17.00
CA TYR A 152 13.93 4.08 -16.77
C TYR A 152 15.23 3.39 -16.32
N LEU A 153 16.13 3.21 -17.29
CA LEU A 153 17.43 2.53 -17.17
C LEU A 153 18.56 3.46 -16.71
N TYR A 154 18.24 4.67 -16.24
CA TYR A 154 19.23 5.72 -15.96
C TYR A 154 18.96 6.43 -14.64
#